data_AF-A0A0F7GDG7-F1
#
_entry.id   AF-A0A0F7GDG7-F1
#
_cell.length_a   1.000
_cell.length_b   1.000
_cell.length_c   1.000
_cell.angle_alpha   90.00
_cell.angle_beta   90.00
_cell.angle_gamma   90.00
#
_symmetry.space_group_name_H-M   'P 1'
#
loop_
_entity.id
_entity.type
_entity.pdbx_description
1 polymer ?
#
loop_
_entity_poly.entity_id
_entity_poly.type
_entity_poly.pdbx_seq_one_letter_code
_entity_poly.pdbx_strand_id
1 'polypeptide(L)' 'MWGKRKLAYPIKHQLEGIYVLFKFSAASSLIKKITGDLRISEDVLRDMVVLQES' A
#
# COMPACT_ATOMS: atom_id res chain seq x y z
N MET A 1 5.97 4.36 9.74
CA MET A 1 6.02 2.90 9.51
C MET A 1 5.58 2.19 10.78
N TRP A 2 4.77 1.14 10.70
CA TRP A 2 4.21 0.44 11.88
C TRP A 2 4.94 -0.86 12.26
N GLY A 3 6.15 -1.07 11.72
CA GLY A 3 6.98 -2.26 11.97
C GLY A 3 6.44 -3.52 11.28
N LYS A 4 7.13 -4.64 11.49
CA LYS A 4 6.73 -5.97 10.99
C LYS A 4 5.57 -6.51 11.83
N ARG A 5 4.50 -6.96 11.18
CA ARG A 5 3.31 -7.53 11.82
C ARG A 5 2.89 -8.82 11.12
N LYS A 6 2.34 -9.76 11.89
CA LYS A 6 1.74 -10.98 11.35
C LYS A 6 0.41 -10.64 10.68
N LEU A 7 0.20 -11.13 9.47
CA LEU A 7 -1.05 -10.97 8.73
C LEU A 7 -2.11 -11.92 9.30
N ALA A 8 -3.38 -11.50 9.29
CA ALA A 8 -4.49 -12.33 9.75
C ALA A 8 -4.67 -13.59 8.88
N TYR A 9 -4.30 -13.50 7.61
CA TYR A 9 -4.28 -14.59 6.63
C TYR A 9 -3.11 -14.37 5.65
N PRO A 10 -2.59 -15.42 4.99
CA PRO A 10 -1.51 -15.27 4.04
C PRO A 10 -1.91 -14.42 2.83
N ILE A 11 -1.05 -13.50 2.41
CA ILE A 11 -1.22 -12.69 1.18
C ILE A 11 0.00 -12.95 0.30
N LYS A 12 -0.20 -13.37 -0.96
CA LYS A 12 0.89 -13.81 -1.87
C LYS A 12 1.88 -14.76 -1.17
N HIS A 13 1.36 -15.74 -0.40
CA HIS A 13 2.13 -16.69 0.41
C HIS A 13 2.97 -16.11 1.55
N GLN A 14 2.85 -14.81 1.85
CA GLN A 14 3.51 -14.17 2.98
C GLN A 14 2.61 -14.19 4.22
N LEU A 15 3.20 -14.50 5.37
CA LEU A 15 2.52 -14.52 6.68
C LEU A 15 2.76 -13.26 7.50
N GLU A 16 3.73 -12.44 7.10
CA GLU A 16 4.14 -11.23 7.78
C GLU A 16 4.34 -10.10 6.77
N GLY A 17 4.15 -8.87 7.20
CA GLY A 17 4.34 -7.69 6.36
C GLY A 17 4.59 -6.44 7.17
N ILE A 18 4.98 -5.36 6.48
CA ILE A 18 5.18 -4.05 7.07
C ILE A 18 4.06 -3.13 6.61
N TYR A 19 3.36 -2.51 7.56
CA TYR A 19 2.32 -1.53 7.26
C TYR A 19 2.94 -0.13 7.19
N VAL A 20 2.71 0.55 6.08
CA VAL A 20 3.15 1.92 5.83
C VAL A 20 1.92 2.78 5.54
N LEU A 21 1.68 3.77 6.39
CA LEU A 21 0.62 4.76 6.22
C LEU A 21 1.27 6.14 6.12
N PHE A 22 0.90 6.89 5.09
CA PHE A 22 1.31 8.27 4.89
C PHE A 22 0.18 9.05 4.23
N LYS A 23 0.12 10.35 4.53
CA LYS A 23 -0.79 11.28 3.90
C LYS A 23 0.00 12.06 2.86
N PHE A 24 -0.56 12.22 1.68
CA PHE A 24 0.08 12.97 0.61
C PHE A 24 -0.97 13.73 -0.20
N SER A 25 -0.52 14.81 -0.84
CA SER A 25 -1.33 15.57 -1.79
C SER A 25 -0.76 15.34 -3.18
N ALA A 26 -1.61 14.93 -4.11
CA ALA A 26 -1.23 14.70 -5.50
C ALA A 26 -2.42 14.99 -6.42
N ALA A 27 -2.12 15.30 -7.69
CA ALA A 27 -3.14 15.40 -8.72
C ALA A 27 -3.75 14.02 -9.00
N SER A 28 -5.04 13.98 -9.35
CA SER A 28 -5.77 12.74 -9.65
C SER A 28 -5.12 11.91 -10.77
N SER A 29 -4.53 12.58 -11.77
CA SER A 29 -3.79 11.94 -12.87
C SER A 29 -2.59 11.11 -12.39
N LEU A 30 -1.95 11.52 -11.29
CA LEU A 30 -0.77 10.85 -10.75
C LEU A 30 -1.13 9.60 -9.95
N ILE A 31 -2.32 9.55 -9.37
CA ILE A 31 -2.77 8.43 -8.51
C ILE A 31 -2.76 7.11 -9.29
N LYS A 32 -3.25 7.11 -10.54
CA LYS A 32 -3.27 5.91 -11.38
C LYS A 32 -1.87 5.40 -11.71
N LYS A 33 -0.91 6.30 -11.89
CA LYS A 33 0.50 5.92 -12.11
C LYS A 33 1.09 5.29 -10.85
N ILE A 34 0.87 5.91 -9.69
CA ILE A 34 1.36 5.41 -8.40
C ILE A 34 0.81 4.00 -8.11
N THR A 35 -0.51 3.80 -8.23
CA THR A 35 -1.10 2.48 -8.00
C THR A 35 -0.64 1.45 -9.03
N GLY A 36 -0.40 1.87 -10.27
CA GLY A 36 0.23 1.03 -11.31
C GLY A 36 1.63 0.58 -10.91
N ASP A 37 2.50 1.51 -10.54
CA ASP A 37 3.88 1.25 -10.12
C ASP A 37 3.92 0.33 -8.88
N LEU A 38 3.05 0.57 -7.89
CA LEU A 38 2.93 -0.26 -6.68
C LEU A 38 2.44 -1.67 -6.99
N ARG A 39 1.54 -1.83 -7.95
CA ARG A 39 1.02 -3.14 -8.35
C ARG A 39 2.08 -4.01 -9.03
N ILE A 40 3.00 -3.41 -9.78
CA ILE A 40 4.09 -4.12 -10.48
C ILE A 40 5.21 -4.48 -9.51
N SER A 41 5.37 -3.74 -8.42
CA SER A 41 6.37 -4.04 -7.39
C SER A 41 6.08 -5.37 -6.69
N GLU A 42 7.09 -6.24 -6.65
CA GLU A 42 7.02 -7.52 -5.94
C GLU A 42 7.05 -7.34 -4.41
N ASP A 43 7.68 -6.28 -3.93
CA ASP A 43 7.80 -5.95 -2.50
C ASP A 43 6.48 -5.49 -1.89
N VAL A 44 5.53 -5.03 -2.71
CA VAL A 44 4.21 -4.57 -2.26
C VAL A 44 3.21 -5.72 -2.34
N LEU A 45 2.80 -6.19 -1.17
CA LEU A 45 1.78 -7.24 -1.07
C LEU A 45 0.38 -6.71 -1.42
N ARG A 46 0.06 -5.49 -0.96
CA ARG A 46 -1.23 -4.82 -1.14
C ARG A 46 -1.09 -3.32 -0.94
N ASP A 47 -1.72 -2.54 -1.80
CA ASP A 47 -1.89 -1.09 -1.66
C ASP A 47 -3.36 -0.71 -1.45
N MET A 48 -3.58 0.47 -0.88
CA MET A 48 -4.89 1.10 -0.75
C MET A 48 -4.72 2.61 -0.70
N VAL A 49 -5.36 3.31 -1.62
CA VAL A 49 -5.42 4.78 -1.64
C VAL A 49 -6.86 5.20 -1.36
N VAL A 50 -7.05 6.06 -0.36
CA VAL A 50 -8.35 6.60 0.00
C VAL A 50 -8.31 8.12 -0.06
N LEU A 51 -9.42 8.74 -0.46
CA LEU A 51 -9.60 10.17 -0.31
C LEU A 51 -9.76 10.48 1.16
N GLN A 52 -8.93 11.40 1.67
CA GLN A 52 -9.06 11.88 3.02
C GLN A 52 -10.02 13.07 3.01
N GLU A 53 -11.26 12.81 3.42
CA GLU A 53 -12.19 13.87 3.79
C GLU A 53 -11.73 14.43 5.15
N SER A 54 -11.60 15.75 5.24
CA SER A 54 -11.21 16.46 6.47
C SER A 54 -12.43 17.08 7.14
#